data_AF-A0AAX3PFE4-F1
#
_entry.id   AF-A0AAX3PFE4-F1
#
_cell.length_a   1.000
_cell.length_b   1.000
_cell.length_c   1.000
_cell.angle_alpha   90.00
_cell.angle_beta   90.00
_cell.angle_gamma   90.00
#
_symmetry.space_group_name_H-M   'P 1'
#
loop_
_entity.id
_entity.type
_entity.pdbx_description
1 polymer ?
#
loop_
_entity_poly.entity_id
_entity_poly.type
_entity_poly.pdbx_seq_one_letter_code
_entity_poly.pdbx_strand_id
1 'polypeptide(L)'
;MEQLTRLQLASANAYAELGLNQLQAAGKVQDAQSLAALGTVQLETASQLSRQMLDDIQKLNTLGQQFKDDLDALAADGIKKSTGKA
;
A
#
# COMPACT_ATOMS: atom_id res chain seq x y z
N MET A 1 -1.86 5.46 -13.83
CA MET A 1 -0.53 4.80 -13.86
C MET A 1 0.40 5.36 -12.79
N GLU A 2 0.72 6.65 -12.79
CA GLU A 2 1.67 7.25 -11.82
C GLU A 2 1.30 7.00 -10.34
N GLN A 3 0.01 7.07 -10.00
CA GLN A 3 -0.46 6.82 -8.63
C GLN A 3 -0.27 5.36 -8.18
N LEU A 4 -0.43 4.38 -9.08
CA LEU A 4 -0.14 2.96 -8.80
C LEU A 4 1.36 2.75 -8.59
N THR A 5 2.20 3.37 -9.40
CA THR A 5 3.66 3.25 -9.27
C THR A 5 4.15 3.85 -7.96
N ARG A 6 3.59 4.99 -7.54
CA ARG A 6 3.88 5.60 -6.23
C ARG A 6 3.43 4.69 -5.07
N LEU A 7 2.27 4.06 -5.20
CA LEU A 7 1.79 3.08 -4.21
C LEU A 7 2.75 1.90 -4.10
N GLN A 8 3.13 1.28 -5.23
CA GLN A 8 4.08 0.17 -5.26
C GLN A 8 5.43 0.52 -4.64
N LEU A 9 5.96 1.72 -4.92
CA LEU A 9 7.23 2.18 -4.35
C LEU A 9 7.12 2.40 -2.83
N ALA A 10 6.02 2.99 -2.36
CA ALA A 10 5.78 3.20 -0.94
C ALA A 10 5.68 1.86 -0.17
N SER A 11 4.92 0.90 -0.70
CA SER A 11 4.82 -0.43 -0.11
C SER A 11 6.18 -1.13 -0.09
N ALA A 12 6.95 -1.07 -1.19
CA ALA A 12 8.29 -1.67 -1.26
C ALA A 12 9.26 -1.11 -0.20
N ASN A 13 9.27 0.22 -0.01
CA ASN A 13 10.08 0.86 1.03
C ASN A 13 9.67 0.40 2.43
N ALA A 14 8.36 0.35 2.71
CA ALA A 14 7.86 -0.10 4.01
C ALA A 14 8.27 -1.55 4.32
N TYR A 15 8.20 -2.45 3.34
CA TYR A 15 8.67 -3.84 3.50
C TYR A 15 10.18 -3.93 3.74
N ALA A 16 10.97 -3.14 3.02
CA ALA A 16 12.43 -3.11 3.19
C ALA A 16 12.83 -2.62 4.59
N GLU A 17 12.20 -1.56 5.10
CA GLU A 17 12.41 -1.06 6.45
C GLU A 17 12.03 -2.09 7.52
N LEU A 18 10.89 -2.77 7.36
CA LEU A 18 10.49 -3.84 8.28
C LEU A 18 11.50 -4.98 8.31
N GLY A 19 12.02 -5.40 7.16
CA GLY A 19 13.05 -6.43 7.05
C GLY A 19 14.37 -6.03 7.74
N LEU A 20 14.82 -4.79 7.50
CA LEU A 20 16.00 -4.22 8.16
C LEU A 20 15.85 -4.17 9.67
N ASN A 21 14.69 -3.72 10.17
CA ASN A 21 14.40 -3.65 11.59
C ASN A 21 14.39 -5.04 12.23
N GLN A 22 13.83 -6.05 11.55
CA GLN A 22 13.85 -7.43 12.04
C GLN A 22 15.28 -8.00 12.08
N LEU A 23 16.09 -7.76 11.05
CA LEU A 23 17.50 -8.18 11.02
C LEU A 23 18.32 -7.54 12.14
N GLN A 24 18.12 -6.24 12.38
CA GLN A 24 18.76 -5.55 13.50
C GLN A 24 18.31 -6.08 14.85
N ALA A 25 17.02 -6.37 15.02
CA ALA A 25 16.49 -6.94 16.26
C ALA A 25 17.03 -8.35 16.49
N ALA A 26 17.07 -9.20 15.46
CA ALA A 26 17.63 -10.55 15.53
C ALA A 26 19.13 -10.55 15.85
N GLY A 27 19.90 -9.63 15.26
CA GLY A 27 21.34 -9.48 15.55
C GLY A 27 21.66 -9.00 16.97
N LYS A 28 20.67 -8.46 17.69
CA LYS A 28 20.79 -8.02 19.10
C LYS A 28 20.38 -9.11 20.10
N VAL A 29 19.97 -10.28 19.65
CA VAL A 29 19.58 -11.39 20.55
C VAL A 29 20.82 -12.04 21.14
N GLN A 30 20.95 -11.96 22.47
CA GLN A 30 22.07 -12.55 23.23
C GLN A 30 21.59 -13.36 24.44
N ASP A 31 20.32 -13.20 24.83
CA ASP A 31 19.72 -13.77 26.04
C ASP A 31 18.19 -13.85 25.94
N ALA A 32 17.53 -14.41 26.95
CA ALA A 32 16.08 -14.56 26.98
C ALA A 32 15.33 -13.21 26.98
N GLN A 33 15.93 -12.15 27.51
CA GLN A 33 15.34 -10.79 27.53
C GLN A 33 15.32 -10.15 26.15
N SER A 34 16.42 -10.27 25.41
CA SER A 34 16.51 -9.83 24.01
C SER A 34 15.64 -10.67 23.07
N LEU A 35 15.37 -11.92 23.41
CA LEU A 35 14.37 -12.77 22.75
C LEU A 35 12.93 -12.25 22.95
N ALA A 36 12.57 -11.82 24.17
CA ALA A 36 11.28 -11.19 24.43
C ALA A 36 11.14 -9.83 23.72
N ALA A 37 12.23 -9.06 23.64
CA ALA A 37 12.29 -7.82 22.86
C ALA A 37 12.03 -8.08 21.37
N LEU A 38 12.62 -9.13 20.79
CA LEU A 38 12.36 -9.53 19.40
C LEU A 38 10.87 -9.88 19.17
N GLY A 39 10.24 -10.60 20.10
CA GLY A 39 8.80 -10.92 20.02
C GLY A 39 7.92 -9.66 20.04
N THR A 40 8.31 -8.64 20.81
CA THR A 40 7.62 -7.34 20.85
C THR A 40 7.77 -6.60 19.52
N VAL A 41 8.99 -6.54 18.98
CA VAL A 41 9.26 -5.94 17.66
C VAL A 41 8.49 -6.65 16.56
N GLN A 42 8.34 -7.99 16.60
CA GLN A 42 7.53 -8.73 15.62
C GLN A 42 6.04 -8.39 15.70
N LEU A 43 5.47 -8.21 16.90
CA LEU A 43 4.07 -7.79 17.06
C LEU A 43 3.84 -6.36 16.56
N GLU A 44 4.75 -5.45 16.84
CA GLU A 44 4.70 -4.07 16.34
C GLU A 44 4.82 -4.03 14.82
N THR A 45 5.77 -4.79 14.25
CA THR A 45 5.98 -4.98 12.81
C THR A 45 4.71 -5.50 12.14
N ALA A 46 4.09 -6.54 12.69
CA ALA A 46 2.85 -7.10 12.15
C ALA A 46 1.68 -6.09 12.20
N SER A 47 1.58 -5.34 13.30
CA SER A 47 0.57 -4.30 13.45
C SER A 47 0.77 -3.16 12.45
N GLN A 48 2.02 -2.75 12.23
CA GLN A 48 2.36 -1.71 11.26
C GLN A 48 2.11 -2.16 9.83
N LEU A 49 2.46 -3.39 9.50
CA LEU A 49 2.15 -3.98 8.20
C LEU A 49 0.64 -4.03 7.95
N SER A 50 -0.15 -4.46 8.94
CA SER A 50 -1.61 -4.51 8.81
C SER A 50 -2.21 -3.13 8.54
N ARG A 51 -1.74 -2.09 9.24
CA ARG A 51 -2.15 -0.69 8.99
C ARG A 51 -1.78 -0.24 7.59
N GLN A 52 -0.52 -0.44 7.18
CA GLN A 52 -0.05 -0.05 5.85
C GLN A 52 -0.86 -0.74 4.74
N MET A 53 -1.16 -2.04 4.91
CA MET A 53 -1.98 -2.78 3.96
C MET A 53 -3.40 -2.22 3.85
N LEU A 54 -4.03 -1.87 4.99
CA LEU A 54 -5.36 -1.27 4.99
C LEU A 54 -5.38 0.08 4.26
N ASP A 55 -4.40 0.93 4.52
CA ASP A 55 -4.24 2.22 3.85
C ASP A 55 -4.03 2.04 2.34
N ASP A 56 -3.20 1.07 1.95
CA ASP A 56 -2.92 0.79 0.54
C ASP A 56 -4.17 0.23 -0.18
N ILE A 57 -4.98 -0.61 0.47
CA ILE A 57 -6.28 -1.08 -0.05
C ILE A 57 -7.25 0.08 -0.22
N GLN A 58 -7.34 1.01 0.73
CA GLN A 58 -8.21 2.18 0.63
C GLN A 58 -7.81 3.09 -0.54
N LYS A 59 -6.51 3.32 -0.72
CA LYS A 59 -5.97 4.08 -1.87
C LYS A 59 -6.28 3.36 -3.17
N LEU A 60 -6.12 2.04 -3.22
CA LEU A 60 -6.41 1.24 -4.41
C LEU A 60 -7.91 1.32 -4.80
N ASN A 61 -8.81 1.21 -3.82
CA ASN A 61 -10.25 1.36 -4.03
C ASN A 61 -10.59 2.75 -4.58
N THR A 62 -10.01 3.80 -3.98
CA THR A 62 -10.22 5.18 -4.44
C THR A 62 -9.75 5.34 -5.89
N LEU A 63 -8.59 4.78 -6.23
CA LEU A 63 -8.05 4.85 -7.57
C LEU A 63 -8.89 4.05 -8.58
N GLY A 64 -9.43 2.90 -8.17
CA GLY A 64 -10.35 2.11 -8.99
C GLY A 64 -11.65 2.85 -9.26
N GLN A 65 -12.20 3.55 -8.26
CA GLN A 65 -13.39 4.38 -8.44
C GLN A 65 -13.12 5.54 -9.41
N GLN A 66 -12.01 6.27 -9.22
CA GLN A 66 -11.63 7.34 -10.14
C GLN A 66 -11.47 6.84 -11.57
N PHE A 67 -10.83 5.68 -11.76
CA PHE A 67 -10.67 5.07 -13.07
C PHE A 67 -12.02 4.72 -13.71
N LYS A 68 -12.97 4.21 -12.93
CA LYS A 68 -14.34 3.94 -13.40
C LYS A 68 -15.04 5.24 -13.83
N ASP A 69 -14.96 6.28 -13.01
CA ASP A 69 -15.61 7.56 -13.28
C ASP A 69 -15.04 8.21 -14.57
N ASP A 70 -13.71 8.14 -14.74
CA ASP A 70 -13.03 8.61 -15.96
C ASP A 70 -13.49 7.84 -17.21
N LEU A 71 -13.68 6.52 -17.11
CA LEU A 71 -14.20 5.69 -18.20
C LEU A 71 -15.67 6.00 -18.54
N ASP A 72 -16.51 6.15 -17.53
CA ASP A 72 -17.93 6.48 -17.71
C ASP A 72 -18.07 7.86 -18.38
N ALA A 73 -17.25 8.83 -18.00
CA ALA A 73 -17.18 10.14 -18.64
C ALA A 73 -16.73 10.04 -20.12
N LEU A 74 -15.68 9.26 -20.40
CA LEU A 74 -15.18 9.06 -21.77
C LEU A 74 -16.24 8.38 -22.66
N ALA A 75 -16.95 7.39 -22.13
CA ALA A 75 -18.03 6.71 -22.84
C ALA A 75 -19.21 7.65 -23.12
N ALA A 76 -19.61 8.46 -22.14
CA ALA A 76 -20.67 9.46 -22.32
C ALA A 76 -20.30 10.51 -23.38
N ASP A 77 -19.05 10.97 -23.39
CA ASP A 77 -18.54 11.88 -24.43
C ASP A 77 -18.46 11.22 -25.81
N GLY A 78 -18.07 9.95 -25.88
CA GLY A 78 -18.11 9.15 -27.11
C GLY A 78 -19.52 9.03 -27.68
N ILE A 79 -20.50 8.77 -26.82
CA ILE A 79 -21.93 8.70 -27.20
C ILE A 79 -22.45 10.08 -27.65
N LYS A 80 -22.11 11.17 -26.96
CA LYS A 80 -22.48 12.54 -27.38
C LYS A 80 -21.91 12.89 -28.75
N LYS A 81 -20.62 12.62 -28.98
CA LYS A 81 -19.97 12.85 -30.29
C LYS A 81 -20.56 11.96 -31.39
N SER A 82 -20.94 10.73 -31.07
CA SER A 82 -21.57 9.77 -32.00
C SER A 82 -23.02 10.12 -32.36
N THR A 83 -23.77 10.79 -31.47
CA THR A 83 -25.20 11.10 -31.68
C THR A 83 -25.47 12.48 -32.25
N GLY A 84 -24.43 13.26 -32.60
CA GLY A 84 -24.54 14.46 -33.43
C GLY A 84 -25.31 15.63 -32.80
N LYS A 85 -25.34 15.75 -31.47
CA LYS A 85 -25.77 17.00 -30.81
C LYS A 85 -24.53 17.80 -30.40
N ALA A 86 -24.16 18.74 -31.27
CA ALA A 86 -23.30 19.88 -30.92
C ALA A 86 -24.08 20.88 -30.06
#